data_AF-A0A0L7T7M8-F1
#
_entry.id   AF-A0A0L7T7M8-F1
#
_cell.length_a   1.000
_cell.length_b   1.000
_cell.length_c   1.000
_cell.angle_alpha   90.00
_cell.angle_beta   90.00
_cell.angle_gamma   90.00
#
_symmetry.space_group_name_H-M   'P 1'
#
loop_
_entity.id
_entity.type
_entity.pdbx_description
1 polymer ?
#
loop_
_entity_poly.entity_id
_entity_poly.type
_entity_poly.pdbx_seq_one_letter_code
_entity_poly.pdbx_strand_id
1 'polypeptide(L)' 'MSSNDLLQRQLSTQYSRTHNDAYQFAKEMTGQPYNVADMYAFQNQLQDMSNAGWASSQYTQFKFGIRKAIIDAIN' A
#
# COMPACT_ATOMS: atom_id res chain seq x y z
N MET A 1 22.83 1.73 8.14
CA MET A 1 21.47 1.29 8.51
C MET A 1 20.95 0.37 7.42
N SER A 2 21.33 -0.90 7.50
CA SER A 2 20.85 -1.94 6.61
C SER A 2 20.45 -3.09 7.51
N SER A 3 19.15 -3.19 7.77
CA SER A 3 18.54 -4.39 8.33
C SER A 3 17.15 -4.42 7.75
N ASN A 4 16.92 -5.44 6.91
CA ASN A 4 15.67 -5.77 6.27
C ASN A 4 14.48 -5.49 7.17
N ASP A 5 13.82 -4.36 6.97
CA ASP A 5 12.63 -4.09 7.76
C ASP A 5 11.48 -4.90 7.20
N LEU A 6 11.22 -6.03 7.86
CA LEU A 6 10.23 -7.02 7.46
C LEU A 6 8.85 -6.38 7.29
N LEU A 7 8.49 -5.40 8.14
CA LEU A 7 7.23 -4.68 8.05
C LEU A 7 7.17 -3.81 6.80
N GLN A 8 8.22 -3.04 6.51
CA GLN A 8 8.27 -2.22 5.29
C GLN A 8 8.21 -3.09 4.03
N ARG A 9 8.92 -4.23 4.04
CA ARG A 9 8.92 -5.19 2.94
C ARG A 9 7.56 -5.87 2.79
N GLN A 10 6.89 -6.22 3.88
CA GLN A 10 5.53 -6.77 3.86
C GLN A 10 4.52 -5.75 3.33
N LEU A 11 4.58 -4.51 3.79
CA LEU A 11 3.72 -3.41 3.31
C LEU A 11 3.94 -3.13 1.82
N SER A 12 5.20 -3.04 1.37
CA SER A 12 5.50 -2.90 -0.07
C SER A 12 5.04 -4.10 -0.89
N THR A 13 5.21 -5.33 -0.39
CA THR A 13 4.75 -6.53 -1.09
C THR A 13 3.23 -6.55 -1.20
N GLN A 14 2.52 -6.18 -0.12
CA GLN A 14 1.07 -6.11 -0.10
C GLN A 14 0.56 -5.04 -1.08
N TYR A 15 1.16 -3.85 -1.04
CA TYR A 15 0.83 -2.78 -1.97
C TYR A 15 1.02 -3.21 -3.44
N SER A 16 2.16 -3.82 -3.77
CA SER A 16 2.43 -4.29 -5.13
C SER A 16 1.47 -5.40 -5.58
N ARG A 17 1.02 -6.26 -4.67
CA ARG A 17 -0.01 -7.27 -4.98
C ARG A 17 -1.35 -6.61 -5.27
N THR A 18 -1.85 -5.79 -4.35
CA THR A 18 -3.14 -5.09 -4.51
C THR A 18 -3.14 -4.20 -5.76
N HIS A 19 -2.02 -3.55 -6.08
CA HIS A 19 -1.88 -2.76 -7.30
C HIS A 19 -2.00 -3.62 -8.58
N ASN A 20 -1.34 -4.78 -8.62
CA ASN A 20 -1.43 -5.69 -9.76
C ASN A 20 -2.83 -6.30 -9.89
N ASP A 21 -3.46 -6.66 -8.76
CA ASP A 21 -4.81 -7.23 -8.75
C ASP A 21 -5.83 -6.20 -9.27
N ALA A 22 -5.74 -4.95 -8.83
CA ALA A 22 -6.60 -3.86 -9.31
C ALA A 22 -6.37 -3.57 -10.82
N TYR A 23 -5.13 -3.63 -11.27
CA TYR A 23 -4.79 -3.43 -12.69
C TYR A 23 -5.30 -4.58 -13.57
N GLN A 24 -5.14 -5.83 -13.14
CA GLN A 24 -5.67 -7.00 -13.86
C GLN A 24 -7.19 -6.99 -13.89
N PHE A 25 -7.84 -6.66 -12.77
CA PHE A 25 -9.28 -6.52 -12.70
C PHE A 25 -9.80 -5.45 -13.69
N ALA A 26 -9.18 -4.27 -13.72
CA ALA A 26 -9.52 -3.24 -14.69
C ALA A 26 -9.33 -3.68 -16.15
N LYS A 27 -8.27 -4.48 -16.42
CA LYS A 27 -7.99 -5.04 -17.75
C LYS A 27 -8.98 -6.14 -18.14
N GLU A 28 -9.46 -6.96 -17.20
CA GLU A 28 -10.46 -8.00 -17.45
C GLU A 28 -11.87 -7.39 -17.68
N MET A 29 -12.15 -6.25 -17.04
CA MET A 29 -13.37 -5.49 -17.27
C MET A 29 -13.42 -4.78 -18.63
N THR A 30 -12.27 -4.45 -19.24
CA THR A 30 -12.25 -3.80 -20.56
C THR A 30 -12.75 -4.75 -21.66
N GLY A 31 -14.04 -4.68 -21.97
CA GLY A 31 -14.71 -5.45 -23.03
C GLY A 31 -15.91 -6.29 -22.58
N GLN A 32 -16.18 -6.37 -21.28
CA GLN A 32 -17.35 -7.05 -20.70
C GLN A 32 -18.48 -6.04 -20.42
N PRO A 33 -19.78 -6.43 -20.52
CA PRO A 33 -20.88 -5.57 -20.12
C PRO A 33 -20.77 -5.25 -18.62
N TYR A 34 -20.76 -3.95 -18.29
CA TYR A 34 -20.56 -3.46 -16.92
C TYR A 34 -21.60 -4.03 -15.95
N ASN A 35 -21.15 -4.80 -14.96
CA ASN A 35 -21.97 -5.26 -13.84
C ASN A 35 -21.69 -4.39 -12.61
N VAL A 36 -22.74 -3.98 -11.91
CA VAL A 36 -22.66 -3.16 -10.69
C VAL A 36 -21.83 -3.85 -9.61
N ALA A 37 -21.91 -5.18 -9.51
CA ALA A 37 -21.10 -5.96 -8.56
C ALA A 37 -19.59 -5.81 -8.82
N ASP A 38 -19.17 -5.81 -10.08
CA ASP A 38 -17.77 -5.69 -10.45
C ASP A 38 -17.27 -4.26 -10.18
N MET A 39 -18.14 -3.25 -10.32
CA MET A 39 -17.82 -1.86 -9.97
C MET A 39 -17.57 -1.68 -8.46
N TYR A 40 -18.37 -2.32 -7.60
CA TYR A 40 -18.15 -2.33 -6.15
C TYR A 40 -16.88 -3.10 -5.77
N ALA A 41 -16.59 -4.21 -6.46
CA ALA A 41 -15.35 -4.96 -6.25
C ALA A 41 -14.11 -4.10 -6.60
N PHE A 42 -14.15 -3.37 -7.71
CA PHE A 42 -13.09 -2.42 -8.07
C PHE A 42 -12.91 -1.33 -7.01
N GLN A 43 -14.01 -0.73 -6.57
CA GLN A 43 -13.99 0.33 -5.56
C GLN A 43 -13.35 -0.17 -4.25
N ASN A 44 -13.71 -1.37 -3.79
CA ASN A 44 -13.13 -1.97 -2.60
C ASN A 44 -11.63 -2.22 -2.79
N GLN A 45 -11.19 -2.72 -3.95
CA GLN A 45 -9.77 -2.90 -4.24
C GLN A 45 -9.00 -1.57 -4.25
N LEU A 46 -9.57 -0.50 -4.81
CA LEU A 46 -8.96 0.83 -4.78
C LEU A 46 -8.85 1.37 -3.35
N GLN A 47 -9.88 1.13 -2.53
CA GLN A 47 -9.89 1.54 -1.13
C GLN A 47 -8.83 0.78 -0.32
N ASP A 48 -8.69 -0.53 -0.54
CA ASP A 48 -7.64 -1.35 0.07
C ASP A 48 -6.24 -0.90 -0.36
N MET A 49 -6.06 -0.55 -1.65
CA MET A 49 -4.78 -0.01 -2.15
C MET A 49 -4.45 1.33 -1.48
N SER A 50 -5.43 2.21 -1.33
CA SER A 50 -5.28 3.49 -0.64
C SER A 50 -4.89 3.30 0.83
N ASN A 51 -5.57 2.40 1.52
CA ASN A 51 -5.28 2.06 2.93
C ASN A 51 -3.87 1.48 3.10
N ALA A 52 -3.46 0.56 2.22
CA ALA A 52 -2.12 -0.02 2.24
C ALA A 52 -1.03 1.04 1.99
N GLY A 53 -1.27 1.96 1.04
CA GLY A 53 -0.38 3.09 0.76
C GLY A 53 -0.27 4.05 1.95
N TRP A 54 -1.40 4.40 2.57
CA TRP A 54 -1.43 5.25 3.76
C TRP A 54 -0.67 4.61 4.94
N ALA A 55 -0.92 3.33 5.24
CA ALA A 55 -0.22 2.62 6.31
C ALA A 55 1.29 2.56 6.08
N SER A 56 1.72 2.31 4.84
CA SER A 56 3.14 2.35 4.44
C SER A 56 3.78 3.73 4.64
N SER A 57 3.05 4.80 4.29
CA SER A 57 3.50 6.18 4.50
C SER A 57 3.63 6.53 5.98
N GLN A 58 2.63 6.20 6.80
CA GLN A 58 2.68 6.41 8.26
C GLN A 58 3.83 5.65 8.92
N TYR A 59 4.06 4.40 8.53
CA TYR A 59 5.18 3.60 9.04
C TYR A 59 6.55 4.21 8.67
N THR A 60 6.66 4.76 7.46
CA THR A 60 7.86 5.48 7.01
C THR A 60 8.08 6.76 7.83
N GLN A 61 7.03 7.55 8.05
CA GLN A 61 7.10 8.75 8.88
C GLN A 61 7.50 8.43 10.32
N PHE A 62 6.92 7.38 10.91
CA PHE A 62 7.28 6.90 12.24
C PHE A 62 8.77 6.57 12.37
N LYS A 63 9.33 5.82 11.42
CA LYS A 63 10.77 5.52 11.39
C LYS A 63 11.64 6.75 11.35
N PHE A 64 11.31 7.71 10.49
CA PHE A 64 12.06 8.96 10.40
C PHE A 64 11.94 9.78 11.69
N GLY A 65 10.75 9.81 12.30
CA GLY A 65 10.52 10.44 13.60
C GLY A 65 11.37 9.86 14.71
N ILE A 66 11.39 8.52 14.86
CA ILE A 66 12.25 7.84 15.85
C ILE A 66 13.72 8.13 15.58
N ARG A 67 14.16 8.02 14.31
CA ARG A 67 15.55 8.26 13.95
C ARG A 67 15.98 9.69 14.30
N LYS A 68 15.11 10.67 14.05
CA LYS A 68 15.33 12.07 14.42
C LYS A 68 15.41 12.23 15.95
N ALA A 69 14.46 11.68 16.70
CA ALA A 69 14.45 11.76 18.16
C ALA A 69 15.69 11.14 18.80
N ILE A 70 16.21 10.04 18.26
CA ILE A 70 17.46 9.43 18.73
C ILE A 70 18.66 10.35 18.48
N ILE A 71 18.75 10.97 17.30
CA ILE A 71 19.83 11.93 16.98
C ILE A 71 19.75 13.14 17.91
N ASP A 72 18.54 13.69 18.09
CA ASP A 72 18.30 14.84 18.97
C ASP A 72 18.59 14.53 20.44
N ALA A 73 18.46 13.27 20.88
CA ALA A 73 18.76 12.84 22.25
C ALA A 73 20.25 12.54 22.50
N ILE A 74 21.05 12.37 21.45
CA ILE A 74 22.50 12.09 21.53
C ILE A 74 23.33 13.39 21.37
N ASN A 75 22.76 14.43 20.76
CA ASN A 75 23.31 15.79 20.73
C ASN A 75 23.02 16.54 22.03
#